data_AF-A0AA39NK96-F1
#
_entry.id   AF-A0AA39NK96-F1
#
_cell.length_a   1.000
_cell.length_b   1.000
_cell.length_c   1.000
_cell.angle_alpha   90.00
_cell.angle_beta   90.00
_cell.angle_gamma   90.00
#
_symmetry.space_group_name_H-M   'P 1'
#
loop_
_entity.id
_entity.type
_entity.pdbx_description
1 polymer ?
#
loop_
_entity_poly.entity_id
_entity_poly.type
_entity_poly.pdbx_seq_one_letter_code
_entity_poly.pdbx_strand_id
1 'polypeptide(L)'
;MHYQRLALLPQQLHIVIQTRCASTSSSPFPFPAHPHPTPHQIFHLPYNASQQDIKARYYELVRHHHPDSMSCRDLPSSDRQARFQAIAHAYDTLQGKNPQTGTRRDWGEYADELQRRKRRWEQQQSARYNYAHPPRYKWESNADDRWKDNMILTIGVVSLVLGIAPSLLMLPFSLQKTRQKHLEVASDYSKVRAEAMEEGEERRQNMKHHVKEMKLQRDARDGPSDTPNA
;
A
#
# COMPACT_ATOMS: atom_id res chain seq x y z
N MET A 1 -52.35 50.89 -28.20
CA MET A 1 -53.41 49.85 -28.14
C MET A 1 -52.79 48.46 -28.40
N HIS A 2 -52.04 47.88 -27.46
CA HIS A 2 -51.59 46.46 -27.55
C HIS A 2 -51.15 45.92 -26.17
N TYR A 3 -51.97 46.12 -25.13
CA TYR A 3 -51.76 45.53 -23.80
C TYR A 3 -52.94 44.65 -23.37
N GLN A 4 -53.36 43.71 -24.23
CA GLN A 4 -54.55 42.91 -23.92
C GLN A 4 -54.57 41.51 -24.56
N ARG A 5 -53.43 40.80 -24.59
CA ARG A 5 -53.39 39.39 -25.05
C ARG A 5 -52.39 38.48 -24.31
N LEU A 6 -52.21 38.67 -23.01
CA LEU A 6 -51.45 37.72 -22.17
C LEU A 6 -52.23 37.17 -20.97
N ALA A 7 -53.57 37.33 -20.95
CA ALA A 7 -54.43 36.93 -19.84
C ALA A 7 -55.09 35.54 -20.01
N LEU A 8 -54.55 34.67 -20.87
CA LEU A 8 -55.18 33.37 -21.20
C LEU A 8 -54.15 32.22 -21.29
N LEU A 9 -53.17 32.19 -20.38
CA LEU A 9 -52.33 31.00 -20.21
C LEU A 9 -52.66 30.27 -18.88
N PRO A 10 -52.70 28.92 -18.87
CA PRO A 10 -53.02 28.13 -17.68
C PRO A 10 -52.06 28.42 -16.53
N GLN A 11 -52.57 28.56 -15.30
CA GLN A 11 -51.82 28.90 -14.08
C GLN A 11 -50.58 28.00 -13.85
N GLN A 12 -50.59 26.78 -14.37
CA GLN A 12 -49.50 25.81 -14.21
C GLN A 12 -48.23 26.19 -14.98
N LEU A 13 -48.35 26.91 -16.11
CA LEU A 13 -47.18 27.37 -16.88
C LEU A 13 -46.50 28.59 -16.25
N HIS A 14 -47.23 29.41 -15.48
CA HIS A 14 -46.64 30.51 -14.74
C HIS A 14 -45.64 30.01 -13.68
N ILE A 15 -45.92 28.87 -13.04
CA ILE A 15 -45.03 28.29 -12.02
C ILE A 15 -43.73 27.77 -12.67
N VAL A 16 -43.81 27.13 -13.85
CA VAL A 16 -42.63 26.60 -14.57
C VAL A 16 -41.77 27.73 -15.17
N ILE A 17 -42.38 28.84 -15.59
CA ILE A 17 -41.65 30.01 -16.11
C ILE A 17 -41.05 30.82 -14.96
N GLN A 18 -41.76 31.01 -13.84
CA GLN A 18 -41.22 31.69 -12.65
C GLN A 18 -40.08 30.90 -11.99
N THR A 19 -40.11 29.56 -12.05
CA THR A 19 -39.03 28.71 -11.53
C THR A 19 -37.77 28.71 -12.40
N ARG A 20 -37.85 29.09 -13.68
CA ARG A 20 -36.67 29.23 -14.55
C ARG A 20 -36.06 30.63 -14.56
N CYS A 21 -36.75 31.65 -14.06
CA CYS A 21 -36.23 33.02 -14.01
C CYS A 21 -35.71 33.46 -12.63
N ALA A 22 -35.82 32.62 -11.60
CA ALA A 22 -35.35 32.91 -10.23
C ALA A 22 -33.92 32.40 -9.93
N SER A 23 -33.11 32.10 -10.96
CA SER A 23 -31.76 31.57 -10.77
C SER A 23 -30.76 32.13 -11.80
N THR A 24 -30.67 33.45 -11.85
CA THR A 24 -29.39 34.10 -12.17
C THR A 24 -28.89 34.70 -10.86
N SER A 25 -28.29 33.87 -10.01
CA SER A 25 -27.60 34.34 -8.81
C SER A 25 -26.37 35.13 -9.23
N SER A 26 -26.56 36.38 -9.66
CA SER A 26 -25.47 37.33 -9.70
C SER A 26 -25.00 37.47 -8.26
N SER A 27 -23.78 37.02 -7.97
CA SER A 27 -23.13 37.30 -6.68
C SER A 27 -23.37 38.77 -6.33
N PRO A 28 -23.78 39.12 -5.10
CA PRO A 28 -23.96 40.52 -4.70
C PRO A 28 -22.69 41.35 -4.89
N PHE A 29 -21.53 40.66 -5.00
CA PHE A 29 -20.23 41.24 -5.31
C PHE A 29 -19.60 40.47 -6.50
N PRO A 30 -19.86 40.90 -7.74
CA PRO A 30 -19.25 40.28 -8.93
C PRO A 30 -17.75 40.59 -8.99
N PHE A 31 -16.94 39.66 -9.52
CA PHE A 31 -15.53 39.93 -9.71
C PHE A 31 -15.33 40.93 -10.88
N PRO A 32 -14.44 41.93 -10.77
CA PRO A 32 -14.21 42.90 -11.83
C PRO A 32 -13.77 42.25 -13.15
N ALA A 33 -14.30 42.73 -14.29
CA ALA A 33 -14.04 42.13 -15.61
C ALA A 33 -12.72 42.57 -16.26
N HIS A 34 -12.04 43.59 -15.71
CA HIS A 34 -10.80 44.12 -16.28
C HIS A 34 -9.56 43.41 -15.73
N PRO A 35 -8.43 43.38 -16.46
CA PRO A 35 -7.29 42.52 -16.14
C PRO A 35 -6.53 42.91 -14.86
N HIS A 36 -6.62 44.17 -14.43
CA HIS A 36 -5.89 44.69 -13.27
C HIS A 36 -6.81 45.46 -12.32
N PRO A 37 -7.65 44.77 -11.54
CA PRO A 37 -8.51 45.42 -10.56
C PRO A 37 -7.75 45.84 -9.32
N THR A 38 -8.07 47.05 -8.85
CA THR A 38 -7.51 47.55 -7.59
C THR A 38 -8.12 46.79 -6.40
N PRO A 39 -7.42 46.68 -5.26
CA PRO A 39 -7.94 45.98 -4.09
C PRO A 39 -9.30 46.52 -3.61
N HIS A 40 -9.49 47.85 -3.62
CA HIS A 40 -10.75 48.48 -3.25
C HIS A 40 -11.89 48.15 -4.23
N GLN A 41 -11.59 48.05 -5.53
CA GLN A 41 -12.58 47.63 -6.54
C GLN A 41 -12.98 46.16 -6.38
N ILE A 42 -12.04 45.27 -6.06
CA ILE A 42 -12.35 43.85 -5.76
C ILE A 42 -13.27 43.77 -4.53
N PHE A 43 -13.00 44.58 -3.51
CA PHE A 43 -13.74 44.56 -2.25
C PHE A 43 -15.06 45.34 -2.30
N HIS A 44 -15.29 46.16 -3.33
CA HIS A 44 -16.47 47.02 -3.42
C HIS A 44 -16.63 47.87 -2.14
N LEU A 45 -15.51 48.38 -1.63
CA LEU A 45 -15.44 49.20 -0.43
C LEU A 45 -14.78 50.55 -0.75
N PRO A 46 -15.20 51.64 -0.09
CA PRO A 46 -14.55 52.93 -0.24
C PRO A 46 -13.13 52.91 0.35
N TYR A 47 -12.29 53.88 -0.04
CA TYR A 47 -10.91 53.97 0.43
C TYR A 47 -10.76 54.17 1.94
N ASN A 48 -11.79 54.69 2.60
CA ASN A 48 -11.84 54.93 4.05
C ASN A 48 -12.52 53.81 4.85
N ALA A 49 -12.74 52.64 4.24
CA ALA A 49 -13.36 51.50 4.93
C ALA A 49 -12.53 51.03 6.13
N SER A 50 -13.20 50.63 7.21
CA SER A 50 -12.51 50.15 8.41
C SER A 50 -11.92 48.75 8.18
N GLN A 51 -10.92 48.37 8.98
CA GLN A 51 -10.34 47.02 8.93
C GLN A 51 -11.37 45.92 9.26
N GLN A 52 -12.39 46.25 10.06
CA GLN A 52 -13.50 45.35 10.35
C GLN A 52 -14.35 45.11 9.12
N ASP A 53 -14.66 46.16 8.35
CA ASP A 53 -15.45 46.06 7.12
C ASP A 53 -14.70 45.29 6.03
N ILE A 54 -13.39 45.53 5.90
CA ILE A 54 -12.51 44.80 4.98
C ILE A 54 -12.53 43.30 5.32
N LYS A 55 -12.42 42.96 6.60
CA LYS A 55 -12.47 41.56 7.06
C LYS A 55 -13.84 40.92 6.83
N ALA A 56 -14.93 41.64 7.11
CA ALA A 56 -16.28 41.16 6.87
C ALA A 56 -16.50 40.86 5.38
N ARG A 57 -16.13 41.81 4.51
CA ARG A 57 -16.24 41.66 3.05
C ARG A 57 -15.35 40.54 2.51
N TYR A 58 -14.16 40.35 3.07
CA TYR A 58 -13.28 39.23 2.72
C TYR A 58 -13.98 37.89 2.92
N TYR A 59 -14.63 37.67 4.06
CA TYR A 59 -15.36 36.41 4.31
C TYR A 59 -16.51 36.20 3.33
N GLU A 60 -17.25 37.25 3.00
CA GLU A 60 -18.33 37.18 2.01
C GLU A 60 -17.79 36.84 0.62
N LEU A 61 -16.72 37.51 0.17
CA LEU A 61 -16.09 37.26 -1.13
C LEU A 61 -15.52 35.85 -1.22
N VAL A 62 -14.82 35.38 -0.18
CA VAL A 62 -14.29 34.01 -0.15
C VAL A 62 -15.42 32.99 -0.21
N ARG A 63 -16.52 33.20 0.53
CA ARG A 63 -17.67 32.30 0.50
C ARG A 63 -18.27 32.14 -0.91
N HIS A 64 -18.30 33.21 -1.69
CA HIS A 64 -18.88 33.21 -3.04
C HIS A 64 -17.89 32.86 -4.15
N HIS A 65 -16.59 33.14 -3.97
CA HIS A 65 -15.54 32.97 -4.99
C HIS A 65 -14.53 31.87 -4.64
N HIS A 66 -14.81 31.03 -3.64
CA HIS A 66 -13.97 29.87 -3.34
C HIS A 66 -13.93 28.92 -4.54
N PRO A 67 -12.79 28.30 -4.89
CA PRO A 67 -12.72 27.34 -6.00
C PRO A 67 -13.71 26.17 -5.89
N ASP A 68 -14.06 25.78 -4.67
CA ASP A 68 -15.03 24.71 -4.39
C ASP A 68 -16.48 25.22 -4.19
N SER A 69 -16.73 26.52 -4.34
CA SER A 69 -18.07 27.07 -4.18
C SER A 69 -18.95 26.74 -5.39
N MET A 70 -20.25 26.54 -5.14
CA MET A 70 -21.24 26.28 -6.20
C MET A 70 -21.29 27.44 -7.22
N SER A 71 -21.12 28.68 -6.76
CA SER A 71 -21.16 29.90 -7.58
C SER A 71 -20.02 30.02 -8.60
N CYS A 72 -18.93 29.27 -8.42
CA CYS A 72 -17.79 29.27 -9.34
C CYS A 72 -17.73 28.03 -10.22
N ARG A 73 -18.65 27.07 -10.08
CA ARG A 73 -18.59 25.77 -10.79
C ARG A 73 -18.55 25.92 -12.31
N ASP A 74 -19.22 26.94 -12.83
CA ASP A 74 -19.33 27.22 -14.26
C ASP A 74 -18.07 27.87 -14.87
N LEU A 75 -17.11 28.28 -14.03
CA LEU A 75 -15.84 28.87 -14.47
C LEU A 75 -14.75 27.80 -14.63
N PRO A 76 -13.81 28.00 -15.57
CA PRO A 76 -12.60 27.19 -15.66
C PRO A 76 -11.81 27.17 -14.34
N SER A 77 -11.17 26.04 -14.04
CA SER A 77 -10.42 25.87 -12.79
C SER A 77 -9.30 26.91 -12.60
N SER A 78 -8.63 27.29 -13.69
CA SER A 78 -7.62 28.35 -13.72
C SER A 78 -8.17 29.69 -13.22
N ASP A 79 -9.35 30.05 -13.70
CA ASP A 79 -9.95 31.36 -13.47
C ASP A 79 -10.51 31.46 -12.05
N ARG A 80 -11.07 30.35 -11.53
CA ARG A 80 -11.47 30.26 -10.13
C ARG A 80 -10.29 30.52 -9.20
N GLN A 81 -9.17 29.84 -9.47
CA GLN A 81 -7.97 29.96 -8.66
C GLN A 81 -7.35 31.35 -8.77
N ALA A 82 -7.31 31.92 -9.98
CA ALA A 82 -6.82 33.28 -10.21
C ALA A 82 -7.66 34.33 -9.47
N ARG A 83 -8.99 34.21 -9.48
CA ARG A 83 -9.91 35.09 -8.73
C ARG A 83 -9.69 34.98 -7.23
N PHE A 84 -9.59 33.75 -6.72
CA PHE A 84 -9.33 33.52 -5.29
C PHE A 84 -7.99 34.11 -4.84
N GLN A 85 -6.94 33.93 -5.64
CA GLN A 85 -5.63 34.54 -5.40
C GLN A 85 -5.69 36.07 -5.43
N ALA A 86 -6.40 36.66 -6.39
CA ALA A 86 -6.57 38.11 -6.47
C ALA A 86 -7.31 38.68 -5.25
N ILE A 87 -8.35 37.99 -4.75
CA ILE A 87 -9.07 38.37 -3.53
C ILE A 87 -8.15 38.29 -2.30
N ALA A 88 -7.37 37.22 -2.17
CA ALA A 88 -6.42 37.06 -1.07
C ALA A 88 -5.32 38.14 -1.09
N HIS A 89 -4.76 38.41 -2.27
CA HIS A 89 -3.75 39.45 -2.45
C HIS A 89 -4.30 40.86 -2.14
N ALA A 90 -5.53 41.14 -2.58
CA ALA A 90 -6.21 42.39 -2.27
C ALA A 90 -6.47 42.56 -0.77
N TYR A 91 -6.87 41.50 -0.07
CA TYR A 91 -7.02 41.52 1.39
C TYR A 91 -5.72 41.88 2.10
N ASP A 92 -4.62 41.23 1.72
CA ASP A 92 -3.31 41.48 2.32
C ASP A 92 -2.87 42.94 2.07
N THR A 93 -3.08 43.45 0.86
CA THR A 93 -2.77 44.85 0.50
C THR A 93 -3.58 45.84 1.35
N LEU A 94 -4.90 45.63 1.49
CA LEU A 94 -5.79 46.50 2.27
C LEU A 94 -5.56 46.42 3.78
N GLN A 95 -5.02 45.31 4.26
CA GLN A 95 -4.63 45.16 5.67
C GLN A 95 -3.31 45.90 6.00
N GLY A 96 -2.70 46.57 5.01
CA GLY A 96 -1.43 47.29 5.19
C GLY A 96 -0.22 46.37 5.23
N LYS A 97 -0.37 45.10 4.83
CA LYS A 97 0.73 44.15 4.72
C LYS A 97 1.40 44.38 3.39
N ASN A 98 2.31 45.34 3.35
CA ASN A 98 3.10 45.56 2.16
C ASN A 98 3.94 44.29 1.90
N PRO A 99 3.85 43.66 0.71
CA PRO A 99 4.64 42.47 0.37
C PRO A 99 6.16 42.72 0.45
N GLN A 100 6.60 43.99 0.39
CA GLN A 100 8.00 44.38 0.59
C GLN A 100 8.40 44.49 2.07
N THR A 101 7.46 44.72 2.99
CA THR A 101 7.72 44.78 4.44
C THR A 101 7.08 43.59 5.15
N GLY A 102 7.41 42.38 4.71
CA GLY A 102 7.53 41.16 5.53
C GLY A 102 6.37 40.73 6.45
N THR A 103 5.20 41.36 6.41
CA THR A 103 4.07 41.08 7.30
C THR A 103 2.95 40.37 6.56
N ARG A 104 3.32 39.45 5.67
CA ARG A 104 2.45 38.31 5.33
C ARG A 104 1.99 37.75 6.68
N ARG A 105 0.68 37.59 6.89
CA ARG A 105 0.12 36.98 8.12
C ARG A 105 1.06 35.87 8.53
N ASP A 106 1.60 35.95 9.74
CA ASP A 106 2.80 35.27 10.16
C ASP A 106 2.68 33.73 10.12
N TRP A 107 2.66 33.18 8.91
CA TRP A 107 2.82 31.77 8.62
C TRP A 107 4.30 31.43 8.55
N GLY A 108 5.18 32.44 8.49
CA GLY A 108 6.63 32.31 8.50
C GLY A 108 7.17 32.05 9.91
N GLU A 109 6.92 32.94 10.86
CA GLU A 109 7.28 32.76 12.27
C GLU A 109 6.41 31.71 12.97
N TYR A 110 5.14 31.48 12.59
CA TYR A 110 4.41 30.27 13.01
C TYR A 110 5.02 28.97 12.43
N ALA A 111 5.44 28.96 11.16
CA ALA A 111 6.14 27.80 10.59
C ALA A 111 7.54 27.63 11.19
N ASP A 112 8.26 28.72 11.48
CA ASP A 112 9.57 28.69 12.12
C ASP A 112 9.45 28.27 13.58
N GLU A 113 8.38 28.66 14.29
CA GLU A 113 8.07 28.20 15.63
C GLU A 113 7.66 26.72 15.63
N LEU A 114 6.89 26.26 14.64
CA LEU A 114 6.62 24.84 14.41
C LEU A 114 7.89 24.07 14.09
N GLN A 115 8.80 24.61 13.28
CA GLN A 115 10.10 24.00 12.99
C GLN A 115 11.01 24.00 14.21
N ARG A 116 10.99 25.05 15.04
CA ARG A 116 11.71 25.10 16.33
C ARG A 116 11.18 24.07 17.29
N ARG A 117 9.86 23.90 17.39
CA ARG A 117 9.21 22.85 18.21
C ARG A 117 9.51 21.45 17.68
N LYS A 118 9.46 21.26 16.36
CA LYS A 118 9.83 20.01 15.70
C LYS A 118 11.28 19.65 15.97
N ARG A 119 12.22 20.58 15.80
CA ARG A 119 13.64 20.40 16.13
C ARG A 119 13.86 20.07 17.60
N ARG A 120 13.17 20.74 18.52
CA ARG A 120 13.23 20.43 19.97
C ARG A 120 12.67 19.03 20.27
N TRP A 121 11.59 18.63 19.62
CA TRP A 121 10.98 17.32 19.78
C TRP A 121 11.87 16.22 19.18
N GLU A 122 12.45 16.43 18.01
CA GLU A 122 13.42 15.53 17.38
C GLU A 122 14.69 15.40 18.23
N GLN A 123 15.19 16.50 18.82
CA GLN A 123 16.31 16.47 19.76
C GLN A 123 15.98 15.70 21.04
N GLN A 124 14.78 15.87 21.60
CA GLN A 124 14.33 15.09 22.76
C GLN A 124 14.14 13.61 22.43
N GLN A 125 13.58 13.29 21.26
CA GLN A 125 13.40 11.91 20.81
C GLN A 125 14.73 11.23 20.54
N SER A 126 15.66 11.90 19.85
CA SER A 126 17.01 11.38 19.60
C SER A 126 17.82 11.26 20.88
N ALA A 127 17.70 12.20 21.82
CA ALA A 127 18.29 12.08 23.16
C ALA A 127 17.74 10.86 23.91
N ARG A 128 16.42 10.65 23.88
CA ARG A 128 15.77 9.46 24.48
C ARG A 128 16.23 8.16 23.82
N TYR A 129 16.33 8.15 22.49
CA TYR A 129 16.82 7.00 21.73
C TYR A 129 18.28 6.69 22.07
N ASN A 130 19.15 7.71 22.13
CA ASN A 130 20.56 7.58 22.49
C ASN A 130 20.78 7.22 23.97
N TYR A 131 19.87 7.61 24.88
CA TYR A 131 19.90 7.14 26.27
C TYR A 131 19.48 5.67 26.39
N ALA A 132 18.50 5.22 25.59
CA ALA A 132 18.06 3.83 25.53
C ALA A 132 19.05 2.93 24.76
N HIS A 133 19.78 3.50 23.80
CA HIS A 133 20.79 2.85 22.98
C HIS A 133 22.07 3.69 23.02
N PRO A 134 22.84 3.64 24.13
CA PRO A 134 24.09 4.38 24.21
C PRO A 134 24.94 4.00 22.99
N PRO A 135 25.45 4.99 22.23
CA PRO A 135 26.28 4.70 21.06
C PRO A 135 27.46 3.86 21.54
N ARG A 136 27.50 2.60 21.10
CA ARG A 136 28.63 1.72 21.35
C ARG A 136 29.85 2.41 20.75
N TYR A 137 30.79 2.75 21.64
CA TYR A 137 32.17 3.16 21.39
C TYR A 137 32.42 3.72 19.99
N LYS A 138 32.43 5.06 19.87
CA LYS A 138 32.82 5.74 18.63
C LYS A 138 34.31 5.46 18.39
N TRP A 139 34.61 4.47 17.56
CA TRP A 139 35.95 4.21 17.05
C TRP A 139 36.40 5.45 16.26
N GLU A 140 37.37 6.18 16.80
CA GLU A 140 38.09 7.18 16.03
C GLU A 140 39.08 6.41 15.16
N SER A 141 38.72 6.16 13.90
CA SER A 141 39.62 5.48 12.97
C SER A 141 40.81 6.40 12.69
N ASN A 142 41.97 6.10 13.26
CA ASN A 142 43.22 6.65 12.78
C ASN A 142 43.44 6.12 11.35
N ALA A 143 44.26 6.80 10.54
CA ALA A 143 44.56 6.35 9.18
C ALA A 143 45.07 4.88 9.15
N ASP A 144 45.75 4.44 10.22
CA ASP A 144 46.18 3.06 10.44
C ASP A 144 45.04 2.05 10.63
N ASP A 145 43.88 2.48 11.13
CA ASP A 145 42.75 1.58 11.36
C ASP A 145 42.00 1.25 10.08
N ARG A 146 42.03 2.12 9.07
CA ARG A 146 41.44 1.82 7.75
C ARG A 146 42.13 0.64 7.06
N TRP A 147 43.45 0.53 7.22
CA TRP A 147 44.18 -0.61 6.68
C TRP A 147 43.85 -1.90 7.45
N LYS A 148 43.74 -1.83 8.78
CA LYS A 148 43.32 -2.96 9.61
C LYS A 148 41.88 -3.38 9.32
N ASP A 149 40.97 -2.44 9.14
CA ASP A 149 39.56 -2.69 8.79
C ASP A 149 39.46 -3.35 7.41
N ASN A 150 40.23 -2.87 6.43
CA ASN A 150 40.30 -3.51 5.11
C ASN A 150 40.89 -4.92 5.19
N MET A 151 41.89 -5.16 6.04
CA MET A 151 42.41 -6.50 6.29
C MET A 151 41.39 -7.41 6.96
N ILE A 152 40.67 -6.93 7.98
CA ILE A 152 39.65 -7.70 8.69
C ILE A 152 38.52 -8.09 7.73
N LEU A 153 38.06 -7.16 6.90
CA LEU A 153 36.99 -7.41 5.94
C LEU A 153 37.42 -8.38 4.84
N THR A 154 38.63 -8.23 4.30
CA THR A 154 39.16 -9.13 3.27
C THR A 154 39.40 -10.55 3.82
N ILE A 155 40.00 -10.68 5.01
CA ILE A 155 40.18 -11.97 5.67
C ILE A 155 38.83 -12.62 5.99
N GLY A 156 37.86 -11.84 6.46
CA GLY A 156 36.51 -12.31 6.74
C GLY A 156 35.80 -12.86 5.49
N VAL A 157 35.86 -12.14 4.37
CA VAL A 157 35.28 -12.60 3.10
C VAL A 157 35.99 -13.84 2.56
N VAL A 158 37.32 -13.88 2.59
CA VAL A 158 38.11 -15.04 2.15
C VAL A 158 37.80 -16.27 3.00
N SER A 159 37.74 -16.12 4.32
CA SER A 159 37.33 -17.17 5.26
C SER A 159 35.94 -17.71 4.95
N LEU A 160 34.97 -16.81 4.71
CA LEU A 160 33.59 -17.18 4.38
C LEU A 160 33.52 -17.95 3.06
N VAL A 161 34.23 -17.49 2.03
CA VAL A 161 34.28 -18.17 0.72
C VAL A 161 34.93 -19.54 0.85
N LEU A 162 36.08 -19.65 1.52
CA LEU A 162 36.77 -20.94 1.72
C LEU A 162 35.95 -21.92 2.57
N GLY A 163 35.15 -21.44 3.53
CA GLY A 163 34.29 -22.29 4.35
C GLY A 163 33.01 -22.76 3.63
N ILE A 164 32.38 -21.88 2.85
CA ILE A 164 31.09 -22.17 2.20
C ILE A 164 31.29 -22.83 0.82
N ALA A 165 32.33 -22.49 0.07
CA ALA A 165 32.54 -23.01 -1.29
C ALA A 165 32.64 -24.54 -1.36
N PRO A 166 33.34 -25.25 -0.46
CA PRO A 166 33.37 -26.72 -0.48
C PRO A 166 31.98 -27.30 -0.26
N SER A 167 31.17 -26.69 0.62
CA SER A 167 29.79 -27.13 0.86
C SER A 167 28.94 -26.94 -0.40
N LEU A 168 28.95 -25.77 -1.03
CA LEU A 168 28.15 -25.52 -2.24
C LEU A 168 28.58 -26.38 -3.43
N LEU A 169 29.87 -26.68 -3.58
CA LEU A 169 30.37 -27.50 -4.69
C LEU A 169 30.26 -29.01 -4.45
N MET A 170 30.36 -29.49 -3.20
CA MET A 170 30.26 -30.92 -2.86
C MET A 170 28.84 -31.40 -2.54
N LEU A 171 27.92 -30.50 -2.16
CA LEU A 171 26.50 -30.82 -1.94
C LEU A 171 25.79 -31.48 -3.15
N PRO A 172 25.94 -31.02 -4.42
CA PRO A 172 25.27 -31.67 -5.54
C PRO A 172 25.75 -33.12 -5.75
N PHE A 173 27.04 -33.39 -5.53
CA PHE A 173 27.60 -34.74 -5.65
C PHE A 173 27.18 -35.67 -4.51
N SER A 174 27.11 -35.17 -3.28
CA SER A 174 26.70 -36.00 -2.13
C SER A 174 25.22 -36.38 -2.20
N LEU A 175 24.36 -35.44 -2.62
CA LEU A 175 22.93 -35.67 -2.83
C LEU A 175 22.66 -36.66 -3.96
N GLN A 176 23.44 -36.62 -5.05
CA GLN A 176 23.33 -37.63 -6.11
C GLN A 176 23.69 -39.03 -5.61
N LYS A 177 24.72 -39.16 -4.76
CA LYS A 177 25.16 -40.45 -4.22
C LYS A 177 24.11 -41.07 -3.27
N THR A 178 23.45 -40.28 -2.43
CA THR A 178 22.32 -40.77 -1.61
C THR A 178 21.13 -41.14 -2.46
N ARG A 179 20.80 -40.37 -3.50
CA ARG A 179 19.71 -40.69 -4.44
C ARG A 179 19.93 -42.05 -5.12
N GLN A 180 21.15 -42.34 -5.56
CA GLN A 180 21.49 -43.61 -6.18
C GLN A 180 21.27 -44.79 -5.23
N LYS A 181 21.70 -44.67 -3.96
CA LYS A 181 21.47 -45.71 -2.95
C LYS A 181 19.98 -46.01 -2.72
N HIS A 182 19.13 -44.97 -2.66
CA HIS A 182 17.69 -45.18 -2.49
C HIS A 182 17.05 -45.89 -3.69
N LEU A 183 17.53 -45.62 -4.91
CA LEU A 183 17.08 -46.31 -6.11
C LEU A 183 17.51 -47.79 -6.11
N GLU A 184 18.75 -48.07 -5.72
CA GLU A 184 19.26 -49.45 -5.60
C GLU A 184 18.44 -50.24 -4.57
N VAL A 185 18.24 -49.67 -3.38
CA VAL A 185 17.42 -50.28 -2.32
C VAL A 185 15.98 -50.53 -2.78
N ALA A 186 15.36 -49.57 -3.48
CA ALA A 186 14.02 -49.75 -4.03
C ALA A 186 13.96 -50.88 -5.07
N SER A 187 14.99 -51.00 -5.92
CA SER A 187 15.08 -52.09 -6.89
C SER A 187 15.27 -53.44 -6.19
N ASP A 188 16.02 -53.49 -5.09
CA ASP A 188 16.27 -54.71 -4.33
C ASP A 188 14.99 -55.21 -3.63
N TYR A 189 14.22 -54.31 -3.03
CA TYR A 189 12.90 -54.65 -2.47
C TYR A 189 11.94 -55.20 -3.52
N SER A 190 11.98 -54.69 -4.75
CA SER A 190 11.13 -55.20 -5.84
C SER A 190 11.48 -56.65 -6.21
N LYS A 191 12.78 -56.99 -6.18
CA LYS A 191 13.27 -58.35 -6.43
C LYS A 191 12.87 -59.30 -5.30
N VAL A 192 13.13 -58.92 -4.05
CA VAL A 192 12.74 -59.71 -2.87
C VAL A 192 11.23 -59.97 -2.86
N ARG A 193 10.43 -58.99 -3.27
CA ARG A 193 8.98 -59.16 -3.35
C ARG A 193 8.55 -60.14 -4.45
N ALA A 194 9.22 -60.14 -5.61
CA ALA A 194 8.96 -61.08 -6.69
C ALA A 194 9.34 -62.51 -6.27
N GLU A 195 10.53 -62.67 -5.68
CA GLU A 195 11.03 -63.95 -5.16
C GLU A 195 10.11 -64.52 -4.07
N ALA A 196 9.65 -63.69 -3.14
CA ALA A 196 8.70 -64.11 -2.10
C ALA A 196 7.34 -64.56 -2.66
N MET A 197 6.91 -64.00 -3.80
CA MET A 197 5.68 -64.47 -4.48
C MET A 197 5.88 -65.84 -5.12
N GLU A 198 7.02 -66.05 -5.79
CA GLU A 198 7.39 -67.32 -6.41
C GLU A 198 7.49 -68.44 -5.35
N GLU A 199 8.22 -68.20 -4.27
CA GLU A 199 8.33 -69.17 -3.17
C GLU A 199 6.96 -69.45 -2.52
N GLY A 200 6.12 -68.42 -2.40
CA GLY A 200 4.76 -68.56 -1.90
C GLY A 200 3.85 -69.39 -2.82
N GLU A 201 4.10 -69.38 -4.13
CA GLU A 201 3.41 -70.23 -5.11
C GLU A 201 3.91 -71.66 -5.05
N GLU A 202 5.22 -71.89 -4.96
CA GLU A 202 5.81 -73.22 -4.79
C GLU A 202 5.30 -73.91 -3.53
N ARG A 203 5.27 -73.20 -2.39
CA ARG A 203 4.70 -73.73 -1.14
C ARG A 203 3.22 -74.08 -1.29
N ARG A 204 2.45 -73.29 -2.04
CA ARG A 204 1.03 -73.58 -2.33
C ARG A 204 0.89 -74.83 -3.19
N GLN A 205 1.77 -75.04 -4.17
CA GLN A 205 1.77 -76.24 -5.01
C GLN A 205 2.15 -77.49 -4.20
N ASN A 206 3.22 -77.43 -3.41
CA ASN A 206 3.63 -78.53 -2.54
C ASN A 206 2.56 -78.89 -1.51
N MET A 207 1.88 -77.89 -0.92
CA MET A 207 0.78 -78.14 0.01
C MET A 207 -0.41 -78.81 -0.67
N LYS A 208 -0.76 -78.41 -1.90
CA LYS A 208 -1.80 -79.10 -2.70
C LYS A 208 -1.43 -80.56 -2.97
N HIS A 209 -0.17 -80.82 -3.29
CA HIS A 209 0.34 -82.19 -3.46
C HIS A 209 0.21 -83.01 -2.18
N HIS A 210 0.66 -82.46 -1.05
CA HIS A 210 0.60 -83.15 0.24
C HIS A 210 -0.84 -83.41 0.71
N VAL A 211 -1.75 -82.44 0.52
CA VAL A 211 -3.18 -82.61 0.81
C VAL A 211 -3.81 -83.69 -0.07
N LYS A 212 -3.43 -83.76 -1.35
CA LYS A 212 -3.92 -84.81 -2.27
C LYS A 212 -3.43 -86.20 -1.86
N GLU A 213 -2.16 -86.33 -1.49
CA GLU A 213 -1.60 -87.59 -0.97
C GLU A 213 -2.28 -88.03 0.33
N MET A 214 -2.46 -87.12 1.30
CA MET A 214 -3.18 -87.42 2.55
C MET A 214 -4.61 -87.87 2.28
N LYS A 215 -5.31 -87.26 1.33
CA LYS A 215 -6.66 -87.68 0.93
C LYS A 215 -6.66 -89.09 0.36
N LEU A 216 -5.72 -89.40 -0.54
CA LEU A 216 -5.58 -90.76 -1.11
C LEU A 216 -5.27 -91.81 -0.04
N GLN A 217 -4.37 -91.52 0.92
CA GLN A 217 -4.08 -92.42 2.04
C GLN A 217 -5.29 -92.63 2.95
N ARG A 218 -6.06 -91.56 3.22
CA ARG A 218 -7.30 -91.66 3.99
C ARG A 218 -8.34 -92.51 3.27
N ASP A 219 -8.57 -92.26 1.98
CA ASP A 219 -9.51 -93.04 1.17
C ASP A 219 -9.09 -94.52 1.07
N ALA A 220 -7.78 -94.83 1.08
CA ALA A 220 -7.27 -96.21 1.12
C ALA A 220 -7.44 -96.88 2.49
N ARG A 221 -7.32 -96.11 3.59
CA ARG A 221 -7.57 -96.61 4.96
C ARG A 221 -9.06 -96.81 5.24
N ASP A 222 -9.89 -95.91 4.73
CA ASP A 222 -11.35 -95.91 4.87
C ASP A 222 -12.04 -96.69 3.71
N GLY A 223 -11.27 -97.38 2.87
CA GLY A 223 -11.76 -98.23 1.78
C GLY A 223 -12.62 -99.40 2.29
N PRO A 224 -13.63 -99.84 1.52
CA PRO A 224 -14.65 -100.76 2.01
C PRO A 224 -14.03 -102.06 2.53
N SER A 225 -14.32 -102.37 3.79
CA SER A 225 -14.13 -103.72 4.33
C SER A 225 -15.19 -104.63 3.69
N ASP A 226 -14.92 -105.09 2.47
CA ASP A 226 -15.59 -106.26 1.90
C ASP A 226 -15.19 -107.48 2.73
N THR A 227 -15.87 -107.62 3.85
CA THR A 227 -16.02 -108.89 4.57
C THR A 227 -17.13 -109.66 3.85
N PRO A 228 -16.83 -110.76 3.16
CA PRO A 228 -17.88 -111.61 2.63
C PRO A 228 -18.58 -112.28 3.83
N ASN A 229 -19.82 -111.87 4.11
CA ASN A 229 -20.69 -112.66 4.98
C ASN A 229 -21.08 -113.94 4.23
N ALA A 230 -20.88 -115.05 4.93
CA ALA A 230 -21.24 -116.42 4.57
C ALA A 230 -22.74 -116.60 4.31
#